data_AF-A0A5E4GNZ1-F1
#
_entry.id   AF-A0A5E4GNZ1-F1
#
_cell.length_a   1.000
_cell.length_b   1.000
_cell.length_c   1.000
_cell.angle_alpha   90.00
_cell.angle_beta   90.00
_cell.angle_gamma   90.00
#
_symmetry.space_group_name_H-M   'P 1'
#
loop_
_entity.id
_entity.type
_entity.pdbx_description
1 polymer ?
#
loop_
_entity_poly.entity_id
_entity_poly.type
_entity_poly.pdbx_seq_one_letter_code
_entity_poly.pdbx_strand_id
1 'polypeptide(L)' 'TFGEALPNERLVQKVLISLSKPYDPICLVIENTKCIDKVELQEVLAILKSQEQRFDMHTVDVTDKAFGSFSVNPKG' A
#
# COMPACT_ATOMS: atom_id res chain seq x y z
N THR A 1 24.23 -21.48 4.47
CA THR A 1 23.89 -22.60 3.56
C THR A 1 22.73 -22.19 2.67
N PHE A 2 22.64 -22.64 1.42
CA PHE A 2 21.42 -22.43 0.62
C PHE A 2 20.30 -23.32 1.20
N GLY A 3 19.18 -22.72 1.63
CA GLY A 3 18.03 -23.46 2.21
C GLY A 3 17.82 -23.32 3.73
N GLU A 4 18.60 -22.49 4.42
CA GLU A 4 18.34 -22.15 5.83
C GLU A 4 17.12 -21.21 5.97
N ALA A 5 16.28 -21.46 6.99
CA ALA A 5 15.17 -20.57 7.31
C ALA A 5 15.70 -19.22 7.77
N LEU A 6 15.26 -18.15 7.11
CA LEU A 6 15.64 -16.78 7.47
C LEU A 6 14.88 -16.34 8.73
N PRO A 7 15.53 -15.58 9.62
CA PRO A 7 14.83 -14.96 10.73
C PRO A 7 13.77 -13.98 10.20
N ASN A 8 12.68 -13.82 10.95
CA ASN A 8 11.53 -13.00 10.55
C ASN A 8 11.94 -11.57 10.15
N GLU A 9 12.84 -10.94 10.91
CA GLU A 9 13.40 -9.62 10.60
C GLU A 9 13.98 -9.54 9.17
N ARG A 10 14.74 -10.57 8.75
CA ARG A 10 15.34 -10.62 7.41
C ARG A 10 14.29 -10.81 6.32
N LEU A 11 13.22 -11.55 6.60
CA LEU A 11 12.10 -11.70 5.68
C LEU A 11 11.35 -10.37 5.52
N VAL A 12 11.08 -9.67 6.62
CA VAL A 12 10.45 -8.34 6.60
C VAL A 12 11.28 -7.35 5.79
N GLN A 13 12.58 -7.25 6.06
CA GLN A 13 13.49 -6.39 5.31
C GLN A 13 13.52 -6.73 3.83
N LYS A 14 13.61 -8.03 3.49
CA LYS A 14 13.61 -8.48 2.10
C LYS A 14 12.33 -8.07 1.38
N VAL A 15 11.17 -8.18 2.03
CA VAL A 15 9.90 -7.71 1.47
C VAL A 15 9.96 -6.21 1.23
N LEU A 16 10.21 -5.40 2.26
CA LEU A 16 10.19 -3.94 2.16
C LEU A 16 11.15 -3.40 1.08
N ILE A 17 12.37 -3.95 0.99
CA ILE A 17 13.38 -3.57 -0.02
C ILE A 17 12.97 -4.02 -1.44
N SER A 18 12.25 -5.14 -1.57
CA SER A 18 11.86 -5.68 -2.88
C SER A 18 10.67 -4.97 -3.52
N LEU A 19 9.98 -4.11 -2.78
CA LEU A 19 8.82 -3.39 -3.29
C LEU A 19 9.25 -2.27 -4.26
N SER A 20 8.37 -1.98 -5.22
CA SER A 20 8.59 -0.91 -6.19
C SER A 20 8.27 0.46 -5.61
N LYS A 21 8.80 1.52 -6.26
CA LYS A 21 8.63 2.94 -5.87
C LYS A 21 7.23 3.38 -5.40
N PRO A 22 6.09 2.94 -5.96
CA PRO A 22 4.77 3.32 -5.44
C PRO A 22 4.53 2.93 -3.97
N TYR A 23 5.27 1.96 -3.43
CA TYR A 23 5.17 1.54 -2.03
C TYR A 23 6.14 2.30 -1.10
N ASP A 24 7.05 3.13 -1.62
CA ASP A 24 7.99 3.91 -0.80
C ASP A 24 7.30 4.68 0.37
N PRO A 25 6.13 5.32 0.17
CA PRO A 25 5.45 6.01 1.26
C PRO A 25 5.02 5.09 2.40
N ILE A 26 4.50 3.89 2.10
CA ILE A 26 4.09 2.94 3.14
C ILE A 26 5.29 2.25 3.79
N CYS A 27 6.33 1.94 3.01
CA CYS A 27 7.59 1.42 3.56
C CYS A 27 8.18 2.38 4.58
N LEU A 28 8.27 3.68 4.24
CA LEU A 28 8.75 4.71 5.16
C LEU A 28 7.92 4.80 6.44
N VAL A 29 6.60 4.69 6.35
CA VAL A 29 5.73 4.70 7.54
C VAL A 29 5.96 3.46 8.41
N ILE A 30 6.09 2.28 7.80
CA ILE A 30 6.38 1.02 8.52
C ILE A 30 7.73 1.15 9.24
N GLU A 31 8.78 1.59 8.54
CA GLU A 31 10.12 1.79 9.09
C GLU A 31 10.15 2.77 10.27
N ASN A 32 9.38 3.86 10.19
CA ASN A 32 9.35 4.88 11.24
C ASN A 32 8.47 4.53 12.44
N THR A 33 7.45 3.68 12.26
CA THR A 33 6.43 3.44 13.30
C THR A 33 6.46 2.04 13.90
N LYS A 34 7.10 1.07 13.24
CA LYS A 34 7.20 -0.32 13.68
C LYS A 34 8.66 -0.66 14.00
N CYS A 35 8.86 -1.47 15.02
CA CYS A 35 10.16 -2.07 15.33
C CYS A 35 10.37 -3.28 14.41
N ILE A 36 11.30 -3.18 13.44
CA ILE A 36 11.55 -4.22 12.42
C ILE A 36 11.98 -5.56 13.03
N ASP A 37 12.61 -5.53 14.20
CA ASP A 37 13.02 -6.70 14.99
C ASP A 37 11.86 -7.41 15.70
N LYS A 38 10.69 -6.76 15.82
CA LYS A 38 9.52 -7.27 16.56
C LYS A 38 8.26 -7.43 15.71
N VAL A 39 8.20 -6.78 14.55
CA VAL A 39 7.03 -6.83 13.67
C VAL A 39 6.97 -8.17 12.96
N GLU A 40 5.82 -8.83 13.00
CA GLU A 40 5.64 -10.11 12.33
C GLU A 40 5.47 -9.89 10.82
N LEU A 41 6.00 -10.80 10.00
CA LEU A 41 5.87 -10.72 8.54
C LEU A 41 4.40 -10.64 8.11
N GLN A 42 3.51 -11.36 8.80
CA GLN A 42 2.08 -11.36 8.49
C GLN A 42 1.44 -9.97 8.70
N GLU A 43 1.88 -9.22 9.70
CA GLU A 43 1.38 -7.87 9.96
C GLU A 43 1.81 -6.91 8.84
N VAL A 44 3.08 -6.99 8.41
CA VAL A 44 3.59 -6.19 7.28
C VAL A 44 2.81 -6.49 6.00
N LEU A 45 2.59 -7.78 5.69
CA LEU A 45 1.82 -8.18 4.52
C LEU A 45 0.35 -7.71 4.60
N ALA A 46 -0.26 -7.73 5.79
CA ALA A 46 -1.62 -7.22 5.97
C ALA A 46 -1.70 -5.72 5.70
N ILE A 47 -0.75 -4.92 6.21
CA ILE A 47 -0.69 -3.47 5.97
C ILE A 47 -0.55 -3.17 4.47
N LEU A 48 0.38 -3.86 3.79
CA LEU A 48 0.62 -3.67 2.36
C LEU A 48 -0.64 -3.98 1.53
N LYS A 49 -1.32 -5.10 1.83
CA LYS A 49 -2.59 -5.47 1.17
C LYS A 49 -3.69 -4.44 1.42
N SER A 50 -3.82 -3.94 2.66
CA SER A 50 -4.79 -2.90 2.98
C SER A 50 -4.51 -1.58 2.25
N GLN A 51 -3.24 -1.23 2.01
CA GLN A 51 -2.90 -0.06 1.18
C GLN A 51 -3.29 -0.29 -0.28
N GLU A 52 -2.95 -1.43 -0.86
CA GLU A 52 -3.31 -1.76 -2.24
C GLU A 52 -4.83 -1.71 -2.47
N GLN A 53 -5.62 -2.26 -1.54
CA GLN A 53 -7.09 -2.17 -1.57
C GLN A 53 -7.59 -0.71 -1.55
N ARG A 54 -6.94 0.16 -0.78
CA ARG A 54 -7.30 1.59 -0.72
C ARG A 54 -6.94 2.32 -2.01
N PHE A 55 -5.84 1.94 -2.67
CA PHE A 55 -5.46 2.47 -3.98
C PHE A 55 -6.49 2.09 -5.05
N ASP A 56 -6.89 0.81 -5.10
CA ASP A 56 -7.90 0.32 -6.05
C ASP A 56 -9.23 1.07 -5.94
N MET A 57 -9.69 1.32 -4.70
CA MET A 57 -10.95 2.02 -4.45
C MET A 57 -10.90 3.54 -4.74
N HIS A 58 -9.72 4.17 -4.75
CA HIS A 58 -9.58 5.62 -4.98
C HIS A 58 -9.23 6.00 -6.42
N THR A 59 -8.84 5.04 -7.27
CA THR A 59 -8.54 5.33 -8.69
C THR A 59 -9.82 5.55 -9.52
N VAL A 60 -10.95 4.99 -9.07
CA VAL A 60 -12.26 5.06 -9.76
C VAL A 60 -13.09 6.33 -9.47
N ASP A 61 -12.75 7.13 -8.44
CA ASP A 61 -13.64 8.21 -7.98
C ASP A 61 -13.20 9.61 -8.44
N VAL A 62 -11.90 9.87 -8.58
CA VAL A 62 -11.41 11.25 -8.78
C VAL A 62 -11.61 11.77 -10.20
N THR A 63 -11.59 10.90 -11.22
CA THR A 63 -11.65 11.33 -12.62
C THR A 63 -13.05 11.23 -13.22
N ASP A 64 -13.87 10.25 -12.81
CA ASP A 64 -15.18 10.00 -13.42
C ASP A 64 -16.32 10.89 -12.86
N LYS A 65 -16.24 11.34 -11.60
CA LYS A 65 -17.31 12.19 -11.01
C LYS A 65 -17.15 13.68 -11.28
N ALA A 66 -16.00 14.14 -11.78
CA ALA A 66 -15.74 15.57 -11.96
C ALA A 66 -16.49 16.20 -13.14
N PHE A 67 -16.99 15.42 -14.10
CA PHE A 67 -17.62 15.94 -15.32
C PHE A 67 -19.13 15.69 -15.45
N GLY A 68 -19.74 14.89 -14.56
CA GLY A 68 -21.14 14.46 -14.71
C GLY A 68 -22.22 15.45 -14.24
N SER A 69 -21.88 16.57 -13.60
CA SER A 69 -22.86 17.38 -12.85
C SER A 69 -23.33 18.69 -13.54
N PHE A 70 -22.96 18.97 -14.79
CA PHE A 70 -23.49 20.15 -15.50
C PHE A 70 -24.44 19.76 -16.63
N SER A 71 -25.64 19.30 -16.28
CA SER A 71 -26.78 19.29 -17.20
C SER A 71 -27.72 20.44 -16.82
N VAL A 72 -27.47 21.62 -17.37
CA VAL A 72 -28.39 22.76 -17.28
C VAL A 72 -29.48 22.60 -18.34
N ASN A 73 -30.70 22.28 -17.92
CA ASN A 73 -31.87 22.32 -18.80
C ASN A 73 -32.25 23.79 -19.06
N PRO A 74 -32.27 24.28 -20.32
CA PRO A 74 -32.90 25.55 -20.61
C PRO A 74 -34.42 25.34 -20.57
N LYS A 75 -35.11 26.13 -19.74
CA LYS A 75 -36.58 26.23 -19.79
C LYS A 75 -36.95 27.09 -20.99
N GLY A 76 -37.73 26.53 -21.91
CA GLY A 76 -38.39 27.20 -23.03
C GLY A 76 -39.79 26.64 -23.19
#